data_AF-A0A4S2T7N6-F1
#
_entry.id   AF-A0A4S2T7N6-F1
#
_cell.length_a   1.000
_cell.length_b   1.000
_cell.length_c   1.000
_cell.angle_alpha   90.00
_cell.angle_beta   90.00
_cell.angle_gamma   90.00
#
_symmetry.space_group_name_H-M   'P 1'
#
loop_
_entity.id
_entity.type
_entity.pdbx_description
1 polymer ?
#
loop_
_entity_poly.entity_id
_entity_poly.type
_entity_poly.pdbx_seq_one_letter_code
_entity_poly.pdbx_strand_id
1 'polypeptide(L)'
;MNPITLDAAYWYGLLTAFVLPVLVGLVTTRVTHPGTKAVILLALSAADSFIVELAAGTPGWSARNALVITAVNFVVAVATHFGLWKPTGVAHRAQDAFVKAA
;
A
#
# COMPACT_ATOMS: atom_id res chain seq x y z
N MET A 1 18.07 -25.19 -17.25
CA MET A 1 18.33 -23.86 -16.68
C MET A 1 17.44 -22.88 -17.42
N ASN A 2 16.45 -22.27 -16.75
CA ASN A 2 15.76 -21.14 -17.36
C ASN A 2 16.77 -20.00 -17.52
N PRO A 3 16.90 -19.38 -18.70
CA PRO A 3 17.75 -18.21 -18.86
C PRO A 3 17.25 -17.09 -17.94
N ILE A 4 18.17 -16.40 -17.26
CA ILE A 4 17.82 -15.17 -16.56
C ILE A 4 17.43 -14.15 -17.64
N THR A 5 16.17 -13.77 -17.65
CA THR A 5 15.64 -12.76 -18.57
C THR A 5 15.53 -11.45 -17.81
N LEU A 6 16.10 -10.37 -18.38
CA LEU A 6 15.96 -9.01 -17.88
C LEU A 6 14.62 -8.44 -18.37
N ASP A 7 13.54 -9.04 -17.90
CA ASP A 7 12.19 -8.66 -18.26
C ASP A 7 11.66 -7.52 -17.37
N ALA A 8 10.41 -7.11 -17.59
CA ALA A 8 9.79 -6.07 -16.78
C ALA A 8 9.72 -6.45 -15.29
N ALA A 9 9.49 -7.73 -14.98
CA ALA A 9 9.41 -8.22 -13.61
C ALA A 9 10.75 -8.06 -12.86
N TYR A 10 11.89 -8.28 -13.53
CA TYR A 10 13.21 -7.99 -12.98
C TYR A 10 13.35 -6.51 -12.59
N TRP A 11 12.97 -5.59 -13.47
CA TRP A 11 13.07 -4.15 -13.21
C TRP A 11 12.11 -3.68 -12.12
N TYR A 12 10.90 -4.24 -12.05
CA TYR A 12 9.97 -3.97 -10.94
C TYR A 12 10.51 -4.49 -9.61
N GLY A 13 11.13 -5.68 -9.59
CA GLY A 13 11.81 -6.23 -8.41
C GLY A 13 12.96 -5.34 -7.93
N LEU A 14 13.75 -4.78 -8.85
CA LEU A 14 14.81 -3.82 -8.49
C LEU A 14 14.24 -2.53 -7.89
N LEU A 15 13.14 -2.02 -8.46
CA LEU A 15 12.46 -0.83 -7.97
C LEU A 15 11.93 -1.02 -6.54
N THR A 16 11.30 -2.16 -6.25
CA THR A 16 10.76 -2.47 -4.91
C THR A 16 11.83 -2.83 -3.89
N ALA A 17 12.88 -3.55 -4.30
CA ALA A 17 13.94 -3.98 -3.38
C ALA A 17 14.94 -2.89 -3.00
N PHE A 18 15.15 -1.88 -3.87
CA PHE A 18 16.17 -0.85 -3.63
C PHE A 18 15.59 0.56 -3.56
N VAL A 19 14.87 1.00 -4.59
CA VAL A 19 14.42 2.40 -4.71
C VAL A 19 13.40 2.74 -3.63
N LEU A 20 12.42 1.87 -3.41
CA LEU A 20 11.38 2.06 -2.39
C LEU A 20 11.96 2.19 -0.96
N PRO A 21 12.84 1.28 -0.49
CA PRO A 21 13.51 1.44 0.80
C PRO A 21 14.31 2.74 0.95
N VAL A 22 14.97 3.20 -0.12
CA VAL A 22 15.69 4.49 -0.11
C VAL A 22 14.73 5.66 0.08
N LEU A 23 13.59 5.66 -0.62
CA LEU A 23 12.55 6.69 -0.46
C LEU A 23 11.96 6.66 0.96
N VAL A 24 11.69 5.47 1.51
CA VAL A 24 11.24 5.30 2.90
C VAL A 24 12.27 5.86 3.88
N GLY A 25 13.56 5.55 3.69
CA GLY A 25 14.66 6.10 4.48
C GLY A 25 14.73 7.62 4.41
N LEU A 26 14.57 8.21 3.22
CA LEU A 26 14.54 9.65 3.03
C LEU A 26 13.36 10.31 3.75
N VAL A 27 12.16 9.73 3.63
CA VAL A 27 10.95 10.26 4.28
C VAL A 27 11.06 10.18 5.79
N THR A 28 11.54 9.06 6.32
CA THR A 28 11.68 8.84 7.76
C THR A 28 12.71 9.77 8.39
N THR A 29 13.77 10.14 7.65
CA THR A 29 14.84 11.03 8.12
C THR A 29 14.56 12.52 7.89
N ARG A 30 13.90 12.90 6.79
CA ARG A 30 13.74 14.32 6.41
C ARG A 30 12.38 14.91 6.77
N VAL A 31 11.33 14.10 6.85
CA VAL A 31 10.00 14.59 7.21
C VAL A 31 9.85 14.58 8.72
N THR A 32 9.67 15.75 9.34
CA THR A 32 9.57 15.86 10.81
C THR A 32 8.13 15.83 11.29
N HIS A 33 7.19 16.34 10.49
CA HIS A 33 5.77 16.34 10.85
C HIS A 33 5.21 14.92 10.81
N PRO A 34 4.63 14.39 11.92
CA PRO A 34 4.20 13.00 12.02
C PRO A 34 3.08 12.66 11.02
N GLY A 35 2.10 13.55 10.85
CA GLY A 35 1.01 13.36 9.88
C GLY A 35 1.49 13.28 8.44
N THR A 36 2.24 14.27 7.96
CA THR A 36 2.86 14.27 6.63
C THR A 36 3.74 13.04 6.39
N LYS A 37 4.56 12.65 7.38
CA LYS A 37 5.38 11.43 7.29
C LYS A 37 4.49 10.21 7.07
N ALA A 38 3.44 10.06 7.86
CA ALA A 38 2.51 8.94 7.73
C ALA A 38 1.84 8.89 6.36
N VAL A 39 1.32 10.01 5.85
CA VAL A 39 0.67 10.07 4.54
C VAL A 39 1.62 9.66 3.42
N ILE A 40 2.86 10.16 3.43
CA ILE A 40 3.87 9.81 2.41
C ILE A 40 4.23 8.33 2.51
N LEU A 41 4.45 7.80 3.72
CA LEU A 41 4.75 6.38 3.90
C LEU A 41 3.58 5.48 3.47
N LEU A 42 2.34 5.88 3.74
CA LEU A 42 1.15 5.19 3.25
C LEU A 42 1.08 5.20 1.72
N ALA A 43 1.42 6.33 1.08
CA ALA A 43 1.47 6.43 -0.38
C ALA A 43 2.55 5.52 -0.97
N LEU A 44 3.73 5.47 -0.35
CA LEU A 44 4.82 4.57 -0.76
C LEU A 44 4.43 3.09 -0.61
N SER A 45 3.74 2.73 0.47
CA SER A 45 3.23 1.37 0.68
C SER A 45 2.16 0.98 -0.35
N ALA A 46 1.27 1.92 -0.71
CA ALA A 46 0.27 1.70 -1.75
C ALA A 46 0.93 1.52 -3.13
N ALA A 47 1.97 2.32 -3.43
CA ALA A 47 2.74 2.21 -4.67
C ALA A 47 3.49 0.87 -4.76
N ASP A 48 4.13 0.43 -3.66
CA ASP A 48 4.81 -0.87 -3.59
C ASP A 48 3.84 -2.02 -3.89
N SER A 49 2.68 -2.03 -3.22
CA SER A 49 1.64 -3.04 -3.45
C SER A 49 1.18 -3.08 -4.91
N PHE A 50 0.99 -1.91 -5.53
CA PHE A 50 0.60 -1.82 -6.95
C PHE A 50 1.70 -2.33 -7.89
N ILE A 51 2.97 -2.00 -7.62
CA ILE A 51 4.11 -2.47 -8.43
C ILE A 51 4.26 -3.99 -8.33
N VAL A 52 4.08 -4.56 -7.13
CA VAL A 52 4.12 -6.01 -6.91
C VAL A 52 2.99 -6.70 -7.71
N GLU A 53 1.78 -6.16 -7.67
CA GLU A 53 0.66 -6.70 -8.45
C GLU A 53 0.91 -6.61 -9.96
N LEU A 54 1.44 -5.47 -10.43
CA LEU A 54 1.84 -5.27 -11.82
C LEU A 54 2.92 -6.28 -12.25
N ALA A 55 3.90 -6.56 -11.39
CA ALA A 55 4.97 -7.50 -11.66
C ALA A 55 4.47 -8.97 -11.70
N ALA A 56 3.39 -9.29 -10.99
CA ALA A 56 2.81 -10.63 -10.97
C ALA A 56 2.16 -11.03 -12.31
N GLY A 57 1.79 -10.07 -13.17
CA GLY A 57 1.34 -10.34 -14.54
C GLY A 57 0.08 -11.20 -14.66
N THR A 58 -0.84 -11.11 -13.70
CA THR A 58 -2.02 -11.99 -13.58
C THR A 58 -2.92 -11.91 -14.82
N PRO A 59 -3.41 -13.05 -15.38
CA PRO A 59 -4.35 -13.02 -16.49
C PRO A 59 -5.61 -12.23 -16.15
N GLY A 60 -6.03 -11.32 -17.04
CA GLY A 60 -7.19 -10.44 -16.80
C GLY A 60 -6.87 -9.19 -15.96
N TRP A 61 -5.60 -8.94 -15.65
CA TRP A 61 -5.19 -7.72 -14.95
C TRP A 61 -5.50 -6.47 -15.78
N SER A 62 -6.03 -5.45 -15.10
CA SER A 62 -6.38 -4.15 -15.68
C SER A 62 -5.71 -3.06 -14.88
N ALA A 63 -4.76 -2.35 -15.49
CA ALA A 63 -4.05 -1.22 -14.88
C ALA A 63 -5.02 -0.16 -14.32
N ARG A 64 -6.12 0.09 -15.04
CA ARG A 64 -7.14 1.04 -14.64
C ARG A 64 -7.82 0.60 -13.34
N ASN A 65 -8.20 -0.67 -13.24
CA ASN A 65 -8.88 -1.20 -12.06
C ASN A 65 -7.93 -1.24 -10.86
N ALA A 66 -6.71 -1.72 -11.07
CA ALA A 66 -5.69 -1.76 -10.03
C ALA A 66 -5.42 -0.34 -9.49
N LEU A 67 -5.28 0.66 -10.36
CA LEU A 67 -5.04 2.04 -9.94
C LEU A 67 -6.21 2.63 -9.13
N VAL A 68 -7.46 2.35 -9.54
CA VAL A 68 -8.65 2.75 -8.78
C VAL A 68 -8.68 2.09 -7.40
N ILE A 69 -8.40 0.79 -7.32
CA ILE A 69 -8.36 0.04 -6.05
C ILE A 69 -7.26 0.58 -5.15
N THR A 70 -6.05 0.81 -5.67
CA THR A 70 -4.94 1.41 -4.93
C THR A 70 -5.30 2.77 -4.36
N ALA A 71 -5.96 3.63 -5.15
CA ALA A 71 -6.41 4.94 -4.69
C ALA A 71 -7.46 4.84 -3.57
N VAL A 72 -8.45 3.96 -3.71
CA VAL A 72 -9.45 3.70 -2.67
C VAL A 72 -8.78 3.19 -1.39
N ASN A 73 -7.90 2.20 -1.51
CA ASN A 73 -7.17 1.63 -0.38
C ASN A 73 -6.29 2.67 0.32
N PHE A 74 -5.64 3.55 -0.43
CA PHE A 74 -4.86 4.65 0.14
C PHE A 74 -5.73 5.58 0.97
N VAL A 75 -6.91 5.99 0.45
CA VAL A 75 -7.85 6.84 1.20
C VAL A 75 -8.33 6.13 2.47
N VAL A 76 -8.69 4.85 2.38
CA VAL A 76 -9.10 4.05 3.54
C VAL A 76 -7.96 3.95 4.57
N ALA A 77 -6.73 3.73 4.12
CA ALA A 77 -5.56 3.62 4.98
C ALA A 77 -5.25 4.95 5.70
N VAL A 78 -5.32 6.08 4.99
CA VAL A 78 -5.18 7.42 5.58
C VAL A 78 -6.28 7.68 6.61
N ALA A 79 -7.54 7.40 6.25
CA ALA A 79 -8.67 7.60 7.15
C ALA A 79 -8.57 6.72 8.40
N THR A 80 -8.07 5.49 8.25
CA THR A 80 -7.79 4.57 9.36
C THR A 80 -6.64 5.07 10.22
N HIS A 81 -5.53 5.49 9.60
CA HIS A 81 -4.33 5.95 10.30
C HIS A 81 -4.61 7.15 11.21
N PHE A 82 -5.40 8.12 10.74
CA PHE A 82 -5.77 9.30 11.53
C PHE A 82 -7.02 9.09 12.39
N GLY A 83 -7.65 7.91 12.34
CA GLY A 83 -8.83 7.60 13.14
C GLY A 83 -10.06 8.43 12.76
N LEU A 84 -10.23 8.79 11.49
CA LEU A 84 -11.40 9.56 11.00
C LEU A 84 -12.71 8.82 11.26
N TRP A 85 -12.66 7.49 11.39
CA TRP A 85 -13.79 6.62 11.69
C TRP A 85 -14.13 6.53 13.19
N LYS A 86 -13.35 7.17 14.09
CA LYS A 86 -13.65 7.14 15.54
C LYS A 86 -15.08 7.57 15.87
N PRO A 87 -15.64 8.66 15.31
CA PRO A 87 -17.01 9.08 15.60
C PRO A 87 -18.09 8.13 15.10
N THR A 88 -17.79 7.33 14.06
CA THR A 88 -18.80 6.46 13.44
C THR A 88 -19.03 5.17 14.25
N GLY A 89 -18.12 4.83 15.15
CA GLY A 89 -18.20 3.63 16.00
C GLY A 89 -18.12 2.31 15.21
N VAL A 90 -17.79 2.35 13.91
CA VAL A 90 -17.81 1.18 13.02
C VAL A 90 -16.85 0.09 13.50
N ALA A 91 -15.63 0.45 13.92
CA ALA A 91 -14.65 -0.51 14.43
C ALA A 91 -15.13 -1.25 15.69
N HIS A 92 -15.74 -0.52 16.64
CA HIS A 92 -16.27 -1.09 17.87
C HIS A 92 -17.43 -2.05 17.59
N ARG A 93 -18.39 -1.64 16.75
CA ARG A 93 -19.51 -2.50 16.36
C ARG A 93 -19.06 -3.76 15.61
N ALA A 94 -18.05 -3.65 14.76
CA ALA A 94 -17.48 -4.80 14.07
C ALA A 94 -16.82 -5.79 15.06
N GLN A 95 -16.07 -5.30 16.04
CA GLN A 95 -15.50 -6.13 17.11
C GLN A 95 -16.59 -6.85 17.92
N ASP A 96 -17.64 -6.13 18.33
CA ASP A 96 -18.76 -6.69 19.10
C ASP A 96 -19.52 -7.79 18.34
N ALA A 97 -19.61 -7.68 17.01
CA ALA A 97 -20.29 -8.67 16.17
C ALA A 97 -19.60 -10.05 16.20
N PHE A 98 -18.27 -10.07 16.29
CA PHE A 98 -17.50 -11.33 16.40
C PHE A 98 -17.52 -11.90 17.82
N VAL A 99 -17.69 -11.08 18.86
CA VAL A 99 -17.80 -11.54 20.24
C VAL A 99 -19.19 -12.13 20.53
N LYS A 100 -20.25 -11.62 19.92
CA LYS A 100 -21.63 -12.14 20.10
C LYS A 100 -21.95 -13.38 19.27
N ALA A 101 -21.12 -13.69 18.27
CA ALA A 101 -21.30 -14.85 17.39
C ALA A 101 -20.52 -16.10 17.85
N ALA A 102 -19.76 -16.00 18.95
CA ALA A 102 -19.05 -17.10 19.61
C ALA A 102 -19.76 -17.46 20.92
#